data_AF-A0A2A4U842-F1
#
_entry.id   AF-A0A2A4U842-F1
#
_cell.length_a   1.000
_cell.length_b   1.000
_cell.length_c   1.000
_cell.angle_alpha   90.00
_cell.angle_beta   90.00
_cell.angle_gamma   90.00
#
_symmetry.space_group_name_H-M   'P 1'
#
loop_
_entity.id
_entity.type
_entity.pdbx_description
1 polymer ?
#
loop_
_entity_poly.entity_id
_entity_poly.type
_entity_poly.pdbx_seq_one_letter_code
_entity_poly.pdbx_strand_id
1 'polypeptide(L)'
;MHYNAGKEFLFPPWVTLSFYDGRKRLLFSTNKRDFDLSDNLMLDHPYNSRRIFLGIKTNSKSWNIWNEECVQKLEELIRYDLEFDGYRVQIKRMSKLGGKCVLEFLWRLQIREF
;
A
#
# COMPACT_ATOMS: atom_id res chain seq x y z
N MET A 1 12.68 -6.00 18.87
CA MET A 1 13.04 -4.56 18.88
C MET A 1 11.89 -3.83 18.24
N HIS A 2 11.13 -3.03 18.99
CA HIS A 2 10.10 -2.17 18.40
C HIS A 2 10.81 -0.94 17.81
N TYR A 3 10.95 -0.90 16.49
CA TYR A 3 11.35 0.31 15.80
C TYR A 3 10.25 1.35 16.00
N ASN A 4 10.58 2.46 16.68
CA ASN A 4 9.78 3.68 16.61
C ASN A 4 9.97 4.26 15.20
N ALA A 5 9.26 3.71 14.22
CA ALA A 5 9.11 4.37 12.94
C ALA A 5 8.46 5.73 13.24
N GLY A 6 9.18 6.82 12.98
CA GLY A 6 8.65 8.17 13.12
C GLY A 6 7.32 8.28 12.36
N LYS A 7 6.47 9.26 12.73
CA LYS A 7 5.16 9.50 12.09
C LYS A 7 5.21 9.60 10.55
N GLU A 8 6.40 9.70 9.98
CA GLU A 8 6.70 9.76 8.55
C GLU A 8 6.44 8.47 7.80
N PHE A 9 6.51 7.29 8.44
CA PHE A 9 6.32 5.99 7.77
C PHE A 9 4.92 5.39 7.96
N LEU A 10 3.95 6.19 8.41
CA LEU A 10 2.59 5.73 8.64
C LEU A 10 1.70 6.06 7.45
N PHE A 11 0.83 5.12 7.09
CA PHE A 11 -0.30 5.39 6.21
C PHE A 11 -1.19 6.51 6.77
N PRO A 12 -2.01 7.17 5.93
CA PRO A 12 -2.86 8.28 6.36
C PRO A 12 -3.76 7.94 7.56
N PRO A 13 -4.17 8.93 8.37
CA PRO A 13 -5.18 8.70 9.41
C PRO A 13 -6.45 8.10 8.83
N TRP A 14 -7.18 7.28 9.60
CA TRP A 14 -8.47 6.70 9.16
C TRP A 14 -8.41 5.96 7.83
N VAL A 15 -7.26 5.34 7.55
CA VAL A 15 -7.04 4.57 6.33
C VAL A 15 -7.78 3.24 6.38
N THR A 16 -8.20 2.78 5.21
CA THR A 16 -8.48 1.38 4.94
C THR A 16 -7.56 0.95 3.80
N LEU A 17 -6.78 -0.11 4.03
CA LEU A 17 -5.98 -0.80 3.05
C LEU A 17 -6.73 -2.07 2.64
N SER A 18 -7.03 -2.22 1.36
CA SER A 18 -7.70 -3.39 0.78
C SER A 18 -6.72 -4.12 -0.12
N PHE A 19 -6.59 -5.44 0.01
CA PHE A 19 -5.68 -6.24 -0.80
C PHE A 19 -6.46 -7.23 -1.64
N TYR A 20 -6.15 -7.32 -2.93
CA TYR A 20 -6.85 -8.15 -3.89
C TYR A 20 -5.92 -9.08 -4.67
N ASP A 21 -6.45 -10.21 -5.10
CA ASP A 21 -5.75 -11.14 -5.99
C ASP A 21 -5.64 -10.62 -7.43
N GLY A 22 -4.96 -11.38 -8.30
CA GLY A 22 -4.80 -11.04 -9.72
C GLY A 22 -6.10 -10.89 -10.52
N ARG A 23 -7.24 -11.36 -9.99
CA ARG A 23 -8.59 -11.23 -10.56
C ARG A 23 -9.41 -10.13 -9.86
N LYS A 24 -8.78 -9.30 -9.03
CA LYS A 24 -9.39 -8.25 -8.21
C LYS A 24 -10.42 -8.76 -7.20
N ARG A 25 -10.31 -10.01 -6.74
CA ARG A 25 -11.11 -10.50 -5.60
C ARG A 25 -10.43 -10.08 -4.30
N LEU A 26 -11.21 -9.56 -3.36
CA LEU A 26 -10.70 -9.13 -2.06
C LEU A 26 -10.11 -10.34 -1.32
N LEU A 27 -8.85 -10.25 -0.91
CA LEU A 27 -8.18 -11.21 -0.05
C LEU A 27 -8.42 -10.85 1.41
N PHE A 28 -8.10 -9.60 1.79
CA PHE A 28 -8.32 -9.06 3.12
C PHE A 28 -8.26 -7.54 3.11
N SER A 29 -8.63 -6.91 4.23
CA SER A 29 -8.48 -5.47 4.46
C SER A 29 -8.08 -5.17 5.90
N THR A 30 -7.46 -4.02 6.12
CA THR A 30 -7.01 -3.57 7.45
C THR A 30 -7.11 -2.05 7.57
N ASN A 31 -7.25 -1.55 8.79
CA ASN A 31 -7.20 -0.12 9.11
C ASN A 31 -5.93 0.26 9.90
N LYS A 32 -4.98 -0.68 10.04
CA LYS A 32 -3.69 -0.43 10.70
C LYS A 32 -2.84 0.51 9.85
N ARG A 33 -2.34 1.58 10.48
CA ARG A 33 -1.54 2.62 9.80
C ARG A 33 -0.07 2.28 9.70
N ASP A 34 0.37 1.36 10.55
CA ASP A 34 1.68 0.74 10.68
C ASP A 34 1.67 -0.68 10.11
N PHE A 35 0.80 -0.93 9.12
CA PHE A 35 0.69 -2.24 8.51
C PHE A 35 1.93 -2.53 7.66
N ASP A 36 2.73 -3.49 8.11
CA ASP A 36 3.91 -4.00 7.43
C ASP A 36 3.49 -4.79 6.19
N LEU A 37 3.79 -4.28 4.99
CA LEU A 37 3.44 -4.93 3.73
C LEU A 37 4.32 -6.14 3.47
N SER A 38 5.61 -6.04 3.78
CA SER A 38 6.59 -7.10 3.57
C SER A 38 6.18 -8.38 4.30
N ASP A 39 5.99 -8.31 5.62
CA ASP A 39 5.60 -9.47 6.44
C ASP A 39 4.26 -10.05 6.00
N ASN A 40 3.26 -9.19 5.79
CA ASN A 40 1.90 -9.66 5.51
C ASN A 40 1.68 -10.12 4.07
N LEU A 41 2.53 -9.70 3.13
CA LEU A 41 2.39 -10.06 1.71
C LEU A 41 3.40 -11.10 1.25
N MET A 42 4.55 -11.24 1.90
CA MET A 42 5.62 -12.10 1.38
C MET A 42 6.07 -13.19 2.34
N LEU A 43 6.05 -12.99 3.66
CA LEU A 43 6.64 -13.94 4.63
C LEU A 43 6.11 -15.38 4.49
N ASP A 44 4.78 -15.53 4.39
CA ASP A 44 4.13 -16.83 4.22
C ASP A 44 3.76 -17.14 2.75
N HIS A 45 4.26 -16.35 1.79
CA HIS A 45 3.96 -16.57 0.38
C HIS A 45 4.87 -17.68 -0.19
N PRO A 46 4.33 -18.77 -0.75
CA PRO A 46 5.13 -19.94 -1.16
C PRO A 46 5.99 -19.72 -2.42
N TYR A 47 5.97 -18.50 -2.99
CA TYR A 47 6.69 -18.17 -4.22
C TYR A 47 7.48 -16.89 -4.04
N ASN A 48 8.62 -16.81 -4.72
CA ASN A 48 9.53 -15.66 -4.69
C ASN A 48 8.99 -14.43 -5.43
N SER A 49 7.73 -14.46 -5.89
CA SER A 49 7.09 -13.33 -6.53
C SER A 49 5.59 -13.33 -6.32
N ARG A 50 5.01 -12.14 -6.16
CA ARG A 50 3.59 -11.96 -5.93
C ARG A 50 3.05 -10.80 -6.75
N ARG A 51 1.88 -10.98 -7.35
CA ARG A 51 1.09 -9.90 -7.97
C ARG A 51 -0.19 -9.70 -7.20
N ILE A 52 -0.41 -8.48 -6.72
CA ILE A 52 -1.64 -8.09 -6.02
C ILE A 52 -2.11 -6.71 -6.48
N PHE A 53 -3.34 -6.39 -6.13
CA PHE A 53 -3.79 -5.00 -6.11
C PHE A 53 -3.90 -4.51 -4.67
N LEU A 54 -3.45 -3.29 -4.45
CA LEU A 54 -3.61 -2.58 -3.19
C LEU A 54 -4.57 -1.40 -3.45
N GLY A 55 -5.67 -1.38 -2.72
CA GLY A 55 -6.60 -0.28 -2.63
C GLY A 55 -6.38 0.51 -1.36
N ILE A 56 -6.30 1.83 -1.46
CA ILE A 56 -6.22 2.71 -0.28
C ILE A 56 -7.37 3.70 -0.36
N LYS A 57 -8.09 3.85 0.75
CA LYS A 57 -9.00 4.97 0.99
C LYS A 57 -8.78 5.53 2.38
N THR A 58 -9.16 6.78 2.59
CA THR A 58 -9.07 7.43 3.91
C THR A 58 -10.22 8.41 4.10
N ASN A 59 -10.73 8.47 5.33
CA ASN A 59 -11.69 9.48 5.77
C ASN A 59 -11.00 10.67 6.48
N SER A 60 -9.68 10.82 6.34
CA SER A 60 -8.94 11.93 6.96
C SER A 60 -9.31 13.27 6.33
N LYS A 61 -9.60 14.27 7.17
CA LYS A 61 -9.88 15.64 6.72
C LYS A 61 -8.69 16.33 6.05
N SER A 62 -7.47 15.83 6.28
CA SER A 62 -6.26 16.34 5.61
C SER A 62 -5.97 15.66 4.27
N TRP A 63 -6.67 14.57 3.95
CA TRP A 63 -6.54 13.84 2.69
C TRP A 63 -7.90 13.79 2.02
N ASN A 64 -8.22 14.83 1.24
CA ASN A 64 -9.55 14.96 0.65
C ASN A 64 -9.60 14.50 -0.81
N ILE A 65 -8.50 14.68 -1.55
CA ILE A 65 -8.39 14.40 -2.99
C ILE A 65 -7.08 13.68 -3.26
N TRP A 66 -7.12 12.68 -4.14
CA TRP A 66 -5.94 12.03 -4.69
C TRP A 66 -5.22 12.96 -5.66
N ASN A 67 -4.37 13.83 -5.12
CA ASN A 67 -3.43 14.63 -5.90
C ASN A 67 -2.09 13.89 -6.07
N GLU A 68 -1.21 14.45 -6.87
CA GLU A 68 0.08 13.82 -7.18
C GLU A 68 0.95 13.64 -5.93
N GLU A 69 1.02 14.65 -5.07
CA GLU A 69 1.81 14.62 -3.83
C GLU A 69 1.38 13.49 -2.89
N CYS A 70 0.07 13.38 -2.62
CA CYS A 70 -0.51 12.32 -1.80
C CYS A 70 -0.21 10.93 -2.37
N VAL A 71 -0.37 10.75 -3.68
CA VAL A 71 -0.14 9.47 -4.35
C VAL A 71 1.35 9.12 -4.35
N GLN A 72 2.24 10.06 -4.67
CA GLN A 72 3.68 9.85 -4.63
C GLN A 72 4.17 9.47 -3.23
N LYS A 73 3.67 10.16 -2.19
CA LYS A 73 3.98 9.83 -0.80
C LYS A 73 3.59 8.39 -0.44
N LEU A 74 2.42 7.92 -0.89
CA LEU A 74 2.01 6.53 -0.67
C LEU A 74 2.88 5.54 -1.46
N GLU A 75 3.27 5.89 -2.68
CA GLU A 75 4.16 5.05 -3.49
C GLU A 75 5.57 4.95 -2.90
N GLU A 76 6.07 6.01 -2.30
CA GLU A 76 7.32 6.02 -1.53
C GLU A 76 7.22 5.16 -0.27
N LEU A 77 6.12 5.24 0.48
CA LEU A 77 5.88 4.38 1.64
C LEU A 77 5.83 2.89 1.26
N ILE A 78 5.06 2.55 0.21
CA ILE A 78 4.97 1.16 -0.29
C ILE A 78 6.35 0.65 -0.73
N ARG A 79 7.13 1.50 -1.41
CA ARG A 79 8.46 1.15 -1.87
C ARG A 79 9.41 0.95 -0.70
N TYR A 80 9.44 1.89 0.22
CA TYR A 80 10.32 1.83 1.40
C TYR A 80 10.08 0.54 2.19
N ASP A 81 8.83 0.24 2.52
CA ASP A 81 8.47 -0.94 3.32
C ASP A 81 8.94 -2.25 2.66
N LEU A 82 8.66 -2.42 1.36
CA LEU A 82 9.03 -3.65 0.63
C LEU A 82 10.54 -3.72 0.29
N GLU A 83 11.15 -2.62 -0.13
CA GLU A 83 12.56 -2.62 -0.55
C GLU A 83 13.53 -2.64 0.63
N PHE A 84 13.14 -2.10 1.78
CA PHE A 84 13.94 -2.19 3.00
C PHE A 84 14.15 -3.65 3.44
N ASP A 85 13.14 -4.50 3.27
CA ASP A 85 13.20 -5.92 3.59
C ASP A 85 13.72 -6.81 2.44
N GLY A 86 14.33 -6.20 1.43
CA GLY A 86 15.03 -6.93 0.38
C GLY A 86 14.17 -7.38 -0.81
N TYR A 87 12.93 -6.92 -0.92
CA TYR A 87 12.13 -7.16 -2.12
C TYR A 87 12.35 -6.08 -3.18
N ARG A 88 12.06 -6.39 -4.44
CA ARG A 88 11.86 -5.38 -5.50
C ARG A 88 10.38 -5.25 -5.78
N VAL A 89 9.88 -4.01 -5.86
CA VAL A 89 8.48 -3.74 -6.20
C VAL A 89 8.35 -2.87 -7.46
N GLN A 90 7.49 -3.31 -8.39
CA GLN A 90 6.98 -2.44 -9.45
C GLN A 90 5.57 -1.98 -9.08
N ILE A 91 5.39 -0.66 -9.03
CA ILE A 91 4.13 -0.02 -8.69
C ILE A 91 3.49 0.54 -9.96
N LYS A 92 2.23 0.20 -10.22
CA LYS A 92 1.45 0.78 -11.32
C LYS A 92 0.12 1.32 -10.80
N ARG A 93 -0.14 2.61 -11.00
CA ARG A 93 -1.44 3.23 -10.71
C ARG A 93 -2.53 2.64 -11.61
N MET A 94 -3.65 2.27 -11.01
CA MET A 94 -4.84 1.76 -11.69
C MET A 94 -6.01 2.75 -11.64
N SER A 95 -6.00 3.67 -10.66
CA SER A 95 -6.93 4.80 -10.56
C SER A 95 -6.36 6.07 -11.18
N LYS A 96 -7.25 7.00 -11.55
CA LYS A 96 -6.88 8.36 -12.00
C LYS A 96 -6.84 9.32 -10.81
N LEU A 97 -6.00 10.35 -10.90
CA LEU A 97 -5.95 11.45 -9.93
C LEU A 97 -7.24 12.28 -9.94
N GLY A 98 -7.42 13.11 -8.92
CA GLY A 98 -8.54 14.04 -8.77
C GLY A 98 -9.79 13.44 -8.12
N GLY A 99 -9.81 12.11 -7.89
CA GLY A 99 -10.86 11.46 -7.12
C GLY A 99 -10.80 11.79 -5.62
N LYS A 100 -11.93 11.68 -4.91
CA LYS A 100 -11.97 11.87 -3.45
C LYS A 100 -11.25 10.73 -2.72
N CYS A 101 -10.50 11.02 -1.66
CA CYS A 101 -9.77 10.00 -0.91
C CYS A 101 -10.64 9.00 -0.14
N VAL A 102 -11.91 9.33 0.08
CA VAL A 102 -12.90 8.38 0.63
C VAL A 102 -13.25 7.27 -0.37
N LEU A 103 -12.97 7.49 -1.66
CA LEU A 103 -13.02 6.48 -2.70
C LEU A 103 -11.63 5.89 -2.89
N GLU A 104 -11.62 4.60 -3.17
CA GLU A 104 -10.39 3.83 -3.24
C GLU A 104 -9.52 4.25 -4.44
N PHE A 105 -8.24 4.52 -4.17
CA PHE A 105 -7.20 4.57 -5.19
C PHE A 105 -6.52 3.21 -5.26
N LEU A 106 -6.41 2.66 -6.47
CA LEU A 106 -5.88 1.33 -6.70
C LEU A 106 -4.49 1.40 -7.31
N TRP A 107 -3.60 0.57 -6.79
CA TRP A 107 -2.31 0.23 -7.38
C TRP A 107 -2.25 -1.26 -7.69
N ARG A 108 -1.52 -1.61 -8.75
CA ARG A 108 -1.06 -2.97 -9.00
C ARG A 108 0.39 -3.07 -8.56
N LEU A 109 0.68 -4.00 -7.68
CA LEU A 109 2.02 -4.29 -7.18
C LEU A 109 2.52 -5.59 -7.81
N GLN A 110 3.75 -5.56 -8.30
CA GLN A 110 4.49 -6.76 -8.68
C GLN A 110 5.73 -6.81 -7.78
N ILE A 111 5.72 -7.73 -6.83
CA ILE A 111 6.74 -7.92 -5.79
C ILE A 111 7.56 -9.16 -6.17
N ARG A 112 8.87 -9.11 -5.95
CA ARG A 112 9.77 -10.26 -6.13
C ARG A 112 10.96 -10.17 -5.18
N GLU A 113 11.48 -11.31 -4.77
CA GLU A 113 12.78 -11.39 -4.10
C GLU A 113 13.91 -10.89 -5.01
N PHE A 114 15.01 -10.49 -4.39
CA PHE A 114 16.21 -10.02 -5.07
C PHE A 114 17.01 -11.14 -5.72
#